data_AF-A0A2J8ULP1-F1
#
_entry.id   AF-A0A2J8ULP1-F1
#
_cell.length_a   1.000
_cell.length_b   1.000
_cell.length_c   1.000
_cell.angle_alpha   90.00
_cell.angle_beta   90.00
_cell.angle_gamma   90.00
#
_symmetry.space_group_name_H-M   'P 1'
#
loop_
_entity.id
_entity.type
_entity.pdbx_description
1 polymer ?
#
loop_
_entity_poly.entity_id
_entity_poly.type
_entity_poly.pdbx_seq_one_letter_code
_entity_poly.pdbx_strand_id
1 'polypeptide(L)'
;MDELKKEVSMDDHKLSLDELHRKYGTDLSRGLTSARAAEILARDGPNALTPPPTTPEWIKFCRQLFGGFSMLLWIGAILCFLAYSIQAATEEEPQNDNLYLGVVLS
;
A
#
# COMPACT_ATOMS: atom_id res chain seq x y z
N MET A 1 2.18 0.49 -16.95
CA MET A 1 3.21 -0.37 -16.31
C MET A 1 2.74 -1.81 -16.16
N ASP A 2 1.59 -2.07 -15.52
CA ASP A 2 1.09 -3.46 -15.40
C ASP A 2 0.68 -4.10 -16.73
N GLU A 3 0.28 -3.30 -17.72
CA GLU A 3 0.07 -3.79 -19.09
C GLU A 3 1.40 -4.13 -19.80
N LEU A 4 2.49 -3.44 -19.48
CA LEU A 4 3.81 -3.70 -20.06
C LEU A 4 4.41 -5.03 -19.57
N LYS A 5 4.02 -5.49 -18.37
CA LYS A 5 4.38 -6.81 -17.84
C LYS A 5 3.73 -7.97 -18.58
N LYS A 6 2.67 -7.72 -19.36
CA LYS A 6 1.96 -8.78 -20.08
C LYS A 6 2.71 -9.24 -21.32
N GLU A 7 3.52 -8.37 -21.93
CA GLU A 7 4.14 -8.65 -23.24
C GLU A 7 5.56 -8.07 -23.30
N VAL A 8 6.53 -8.81 -22.78
CA VAL A 8 7.93 -8.66 -23.16
C VAL A 8 8.31 -9.91 -23.94
N SER A 9 8.50 -9.79 -25.25
CA SER A 9 9.04 -10.88 -26.05
C SER A 9 10.53 -11.03 -25.77
N MET A 10 10.95 -12.21 -25.31
CA MET A 10 12.36 -12.57 -25.13
C MET A 10 12.74 -13.66 -26.14
N ASP A 11 13.54 -13.29 -27.13
CA ASP A 11 14.00 -14.17 -28.22
C ASP A 11 15.50 -14.50 -28.16
N ASP A 12 16.16 -14.18 -27.04
CA ASP A 12 17.62 -14.25 -26.93
C ASP A 12 18.19 -15.67 -27.02
N HIS A 13 17.34 -16.68 -26.81
CA HIS A 13 17.66 -18.09 -27.01
C HIS A 13 17.83 -18.48 -28.50
N LYS A 14 17.44 -17.61 -29.44
CA LYS A 14 17.60 -17.82 -30.89
C LYS A 14 18.92 -17.25 -31.42
N LEU A 15 19.63 -16.46 -30.60
CA LEU A 15 20.90 -15.83 -30.98
C LEU A 15 22.04 -16.85 -30.93
N SER A 16 23.01 -16.68 -31.82
CA SER A 16 24.27 -17.43 -31.73
C SER A 16 25.09 -16.99 -30.51
N LEU A 17 26.04 -17.83 -30.08
CA LEU A 17 26.93 -17.47 -28.97
C LEU A 17 27.74 -16.20 -29.24
N ASP A 18 28.12 -15.95 -30.50
CA ASP A 18 28.85 -14.74 -30.91
C ASP A 18 28.00 -13.46 -30.71
N GLU A 19 26.75 -13.53 -31.14
CA GLU A 19 25.79 -12.43 -30.98
C GLU A 19 25.43 -12.19 -29.52
N LEU A 20 25.29 -13.26 -28.74
CA LEU A 20 24.92 -13.19 -27.32
C LEU A 20 26.02 -12.56 -26.46
N HIS A 21 27.27 -12.98 -26.64
CA HIS A 21 28.40 -12.42 -25.88
C HIS A 21 28.64 -10.95 -26.23
N ARG A 22 28.45 -10.57 -27.51
CA ARG A 22 28.51 -9.18 -27.96
C ARG A 22 27.36 -8.33 -27.40
N LYS A 23 26.15 -8.89 -27.33
CA LYS A 23 24.95 -8.21 -26.79
C LYS A 23 25.12 -7.87 -25.31
N TYR A 24 25.62 -8.81 -24.50
CA TYR A 24 25.75 -8.63 -23.05
C TYR A 24 27.14 -8.18 -22.59
N GLY A 25 28.13 -8.15 -23.49
CA GLY A 25 29.50 -7.73 -23.19
C GLY A 25 30.20 -8.65 -22.18
N THR A 26 30.03 -9.97 -22.34
CA THR A 26 30.63 -10.99 -21.46
C THR A 26 31.63 -11.86 -22.23
N ASP A 27 32.66 -12.35 -21.56
CA ASP A 27 33.53 -13.39 -22.12
C ASP A 27 32.89 -14.77 -21.87
N LEU A 28 32.81 -15.62 -22.91
CA LEU A 28 32.19 -16.96 -22.80
C LEU A 28 33.02 -17.95 -21.97
N SER A 29 34.31 -17.69 -21.78
CA SER A 29 35.24 -18.56 -21.04
C SER A 29 35.58 -18.03 -19.65
N ARG A 30 35.75 -16.72 -19.52
CA ARG A 30 36.20 -16.04 -18.29
C ARG A 30 35.07 -15.32 -17.55
N GLY A 31 33.92 -15.11 -18.19
CA GLY A 31 32.82 -14.34 -17.64
C GLY A 31 33.12 -12.84 -17.52
N LEU A 32 32.41 -12.17 -16.61
CA LEU A 32 32.61 -10.76 -16.30
C LEU A 32 33.69 -10.57 -15.24
N THR A 33 34.38 -9.42 -15.30
CA THR A 33 35.29 -9.01 -14.22
C THR A 33 34.50 -8.60 -12.97
N SER A 34 35.12 -8.70 -11.80
CA SER A 34 34.47 -8.29 -10.54
C SER A 34 34.08 -6.80 -10.53
N ALA A 35 34.91 -5.95 -11.14
CA ALA A 35 34.60 -4.53 -11.31
C ALA A 35 33.35 -4.33 -12.18
N ARG A 36 33.27 -5.03 -13.31
CA ARG A 36 32.11 -4.92 -14.21
C ARG A 36 30.83 -5.48 -13.58
N ALA A 37 30.92 -6.57 -12.84
CA ALA A 37 29.79 -7.12 -12.09
C ALA A 37 29.28 -6.14 -11.03
N ALA A 38 30.17 -5.44 -10.32
CA ALA A 38 29.81 -4.42 -9.34
C ALA A 38 29.15 -3.19 -9.99
N GLU A 39 29.65 -2.74 -11.14
CA GLU A 39 29.03 -1.66 -11.93
C GLU A 39 27.59 -2.03 -12.36
N ILE A 40 27.39 -3.25 -12.86
CA ILE A 40 26.07 -3.74 -13.28
C ILE A 40 25.13 -3.83 -12.08
N LEU A 41 25.61 -4.33 -10.94
CA LEU A 41 24.81 -4.38 -9.71
C LEU A 41 24.36 -2.99 -9.24
N ALA A 42 25.24 -2.00 -9.31
CA ALA A 42 24.90 -0.61 -8.95
C ALA A 42 23.92 0.03 -9.94
N ARG A 43 23.99 -0.34 -11.22
CA ARG A 43 23.11 0.17 -12.29
C ARG A 43 21.71 -0.47 -12.28
N ASP A 44 21.65 -1.79 -12.20
CA ASP A 44 20.42 -2.58 -12.40
C ASP A 44 19.74 -2.97 -11.09
N GLY A 45 20.48 -2.93 -9.98
CA GLY A 45 20.03 -3.36 -8.67
C GLY A 45 20.24 -4.87 -8.43
N PRO A 46 19.86 -5.35 -7.22
CA PRO A 46 20.02 -6.75 -6.87
C PRO A 46 19.10 -7.64 -7.72
N ASN A 47 19.59 -8.82 -8.09
CA ASN A 47 18.77 -9.87 -8.70
C ASN A 47 17.86 -10.52 -7.64
N ALA A 48 16.86 -9.76 -7.19
CA ALA A 48 15.89 -10.16 -6.17
C ALA A 48 14.50 -9.60 -6.52
N LEU A 49 13.45 -10.36 -6.21
CA LEU A 49 12.08 -9.89 -6.37
C LEU A 49 11.76 -8.90 -5.26
N THR A 50 11.43 -7.67 -5.63
CA THR A 50 10.95 -6.67 -4.67
C THR A 50 9.52 -7.05 -4.23
N PRO A 51 9.27 -7.23 -2.92
CA PRO A 51 7.92 -7.51 -2.45
C PRO A 51 7.00 -6.32 -2.79
N PRO A 52 5.72 -6.58 -3.09
CA PRO A 52 4.79 -5.51 -3.36
C PRO A 52 4.60 -4.62 -2.12
N PRO A 53 4.37 -3.31 -2.29
CA PRO A 53 4.08 -2.44 -1.16
C PRO A 53 2.77 -2.88 -0.48
N THR A 54 2.83 -3.12 0.83
CA THR A 54 1.65 -3.51 1.62
C THR A 54 1.05 -2.32 2.34
N THR A 55 -0.27 -2.25 2.43
CA THR A 55 -0.95 -1.27 3.27
C THR A 55 -0.76 -1.62 4.75
N PRO A 56 -0.33 -0.67 5.61
CA PRO A 56 -0.27 -0.86 7.05
C PRO A 56 -1.60 -1.32 7.67
N GLU A 57 -1.53 -2.18 8.68
CA GLU A 57 -2.73 -2.79 9.30
C GLU A 57 -3.68 -1.76 9.94
N TRP A 58 -3.14 -0.69 10.54
CA TRP A 58 -3.97 0.37 11.13
C TRP A 58 -4.82 1.09 10.07
N ILE A 59 -4.32 1.22 8.82
CA ILE A 59 -5.12 1.78 7.73
C ILE A 59 -6.26 0.84 7.36
N LYS A 60 -6.01 -0.48 7.33
CA LYS A 60 -7.07 -1.47 7.07
C LYS A 60 -8.15 -1.42 8.15
N PHE A 61 -7.74 -1.29 9.41
CA PHE A 61 -8.66 -1.11 10.53
C PHE A 61 -9.50 0.17 10.39
N CYS A 62 -8.87 1.33 10.12
CA CYS A 62 -9.61 2.57 9.90
C CYS A 62 -10.58 2.49 8.71
N ARG A 63 -10.20 1.80 7.63
CA ARG A 63 -11.12 1.60 6.49
C ARG A 63 -12.40 0.84 6.89
N GLN A 64 -12.33 -0.04 7.87
CA GLN A 64 -13.51 -0.73 8.40
C GLN A 64 -14.39 0.22 9.25
N LEU A 65 -13.78 1.13 10.01
CA LEU A 65 -14.51 2.11 10.84
C LEU A 65 -15.29 3.15 10.03
N PHE A 66 -14.83 3.48 8.82
CA PHE A 66 -15.48 4.45 7.93
C PHE A 66 -16.21 3.81 6.74
N GLY A 67 -16.47 2.50 6.81
CA GLY A 67 -17.15 1.74 5.75
C GLY A 67 -18.63 1.47 6.07
N GLY A 68 -19.49 1.56 5.06
CA GLY A 68 -20.88 1.07 5.13
C GLY A 68 -21.70 1.69 6.26
N PHE A 69 -22.27 0.84 7.12
CA PHE A 69 -23.16 1.23 8.22
C PHE A 69 -22.45 2.03 9.33
N SER A 70 -21.14 1.81 9.53
CA SER A 70 -20.37 2.51 10.57
C SER A 70 -20.40 4.04 10.39
N MET A 71 -20.49 4.53 9.14
CA MET A 71 -20.64 5.97 8.88
C MET A 71 -21.96 6.54 9.41
N LEU A 72 -23.05 5.79 9.32
CA LEU A 72 -24.34 6.20 9.86
C LEU A 72 -24.30 6.22 11.39
N LEU A 73 -23.61 5.26 12.02
CA LEU A 73 -23.39 5.22 13.47
C LEU A 73 -22.56 6.41 13.95
N TRP A 74 -21.47 6.76 13.26
CA TRP A 74 -20.67 7.94 13.58
C TRP A 74 -21.49 9.23 13.51
N ILE A 75 -22.31 9.41 12.47
CA ILE A 75 -23.20 10.57 12.36
C ILE A 75 -24.21 10.58 13.51
N GLY A 76 -24.81 9.42 13.84
CA GLY A 76 -25.73 9.28 14.97
C GLY A 76 -25.08 9.63 16.30
N ALA A 77 -23.88 9.13 16.56
CA ALA A 77 -23.12 9.43 17.78
C ALA A 77 -22.81 10.93 17.90
N ILE A 78 -22.36 11.58 16.81
CA ILE A 78 -22.10 13.03 16.77
C ILE A 78 -23.38 13.82 17.07
N LEU A 79 -24.52 13.43 16.48
CA LEU A 79 -25.81 14.09 16.73
C LEU A 79 -26.27 13.90 18.19
N CYS A 80 -26.02 12.75 18.79
CA CYS A 80 -26.30 12.51 20.21
C CYS A 80 -25.46 13.42 21.12
N PHE A 81 -24.15 13.54 20.86
CA PHE A 81 -23.30 14.46 21.61
C PHE A 81 -23.70 15.93 21.41
N LEU A 82 -24.11 16.33 20.20
CA LEU A 82 -24.61 17.68 19.94
C LEU A 82 -25.91 17.95 20.71
N ALA A 83 -26.86 17.02 20.71
CA ALA A 83 -28.11 17.13 21.45
C ALA A 83 -27.87 17.26 22.95
N TYR A 84 -26.99 16.42 23.52
CA TYR A 84 -26.60 16.52 24.92
C TYR A 84 -25.92 17.86 25.24
N SER A 85 -25.04 18.34 24.36
CA SER A 85 -24.36 19.63 24.54
C SER A 85 -25.34 20.81 24.61
N ILE A 86 -26.42 20.76 23.81
CA ILE A 86 -27.48 21.77 23.84
C ILE A 86 -28.25 21.67 25.17
N GLN A 87 -28.67 20.46 25.56
CA GLN A 87 -29.40 20.23 26.82
C GLN A 87 -28.59 20.69 28.03
N ALA A 88 -27.31 20.35 28.10
CA ALA A 88 -26.41 20.78 29.16
C ALA A 88 -26.19 22.29 29.23
N ALA A 89 -26.42 23.02 28.13
CA ALA A 89 -26.34 24.47 28.10
C ALA A 89 -27.68 25.16 28.44
N THR A 90 -28.82 24.49 28.25
CA THR A 90 -30.15 25.07 28.42
C THR A 90 -30.87 24.64 29.70
N GLU A 91 -30.52 23.50 30.28
CA GLU A 91 -31.19 22.90 31.44
C GLU A 91 -30.26 22.87 32.65
N GLU A 92 -30.78 23.16 33.86
CA GLU A 92 -30.00 23.09 35.11
C GLU A 92 -29.62 21.65 35.49
N GLU A 93 -30.46 20.68 35.14
CA GLU A 93 -30.22 19.24 35.33
C GLU A 93 -30.41 18.46 34.01
N PRO A 94 -29.39 18.42 33.14
CA PRO A 94 -29.50 17.74 31.84
C PRO A 94 -29.54 16.22 32.00
N GLN A 95 -30.44 15.57 31.27
CA GLN A 95 -30.56 14.12 31.26
C GLN A 95 -29.42 13.47 30.44
N ASN A 96 -28.77 12.44 30.99
CA ASN A 96 -27.57 11.82 30.40
C ASN A 96 -27.85 10.82 29.25
N ASP A 97 -29.10 10.68 28.82
CA ASP A 97 -29.50 9.68 27.81
C ASP A 97 -28.75 9.87 26.49
N ASN A 98 -28.70 11.11 25.99
CA ASN A 98 -28.00 11.44 24.75
C ASN A 98 -26.47 11.27 24.87
N LEU A 99 -25.91 11.49 26.06
CA LEU A 99 -24.49 11.23 26.33
C LEU A 99 -24.20 9.74 26.27
N TYR A 100 -24.98 8.90 26.96
CA TYR A 100 -24.79 7.46 26.96
C TYR A 100 -25.03 6.84 25.60
N LEU A 101 -26.07 7.27 24.88
CA LEU A 101 -26.35 6.79 23.54
C LEU A 101 -25.22 7.16 22.57
N GLY A 102 -24.65 8.36 22.68
CA GLY A 102 -23.49 8.77 21.89
C GLY A 102 -22.27 7.87 22.11
N VAL A 103 -21.96 7.51 23.36
CA VAL A 103 -20.82 6.64 23.71
C VAL A 103 -21.04 5.19 23.23
N VAL A 104 -22.26 4.69 23.28
CA VAL A 104 -22.57 3.31 22.83
C VAL A 104 -22.50 3.17 21.31
N LEU A 105 -22.77 4.25 20.56
CA LEU A 105 -22.76 4.25 19.10
C LEU A 105 -21.38 4.52 18.48
N SER A 106 -20.42 5.04 19.28
CA SER A 106 -19.05 5.40 18.85
C SER A 106 -18.03 4.28 18.96
#